data_AF-A0A1B6CRJ4-F1
#
_entry.id   AF-A0A1B6CRJ4-F1
#
_cell.length_a   1.000
_cell.length_b   1.000
_cell.length_c   1.000
_cell.angle_alpha   90.00
_cell.angle_beta   90.00
_cell.angle_gamma   90.00
#
_symmetry.space_group_name_H-M   'P 1'
#
loop_
_entity.id
_entity.type
_entity.pdbx_description
1 polymer ?
#
loop_
_entity_poly.entity_id
_entity_poly.type
_entity_poly.pdbx_seq_one_letter_code
_entity_poly.pdbx_strand_id
1 'polypeptide(L)'
;MEGEEIFTSYTSALLPTFLRRDNLSYSKYFDCDCARCSDPTELGTHLSSLKCTKCDNGIIISSDPLDAEAIWKCTHCEFTLRADALRRIYTVVQVEINRLNAIDSKDLVIQAAEKLLKQYKSVLHPNNAFNTTVRHTLIQLYGRAEGYTYEDLPDILLERKIELCKQLLKVTDVLKPGKNRFRGMILYELHVPIMIFARNKYQYGEIDIQTLKKEFEEVASILSEAVDALILEDPESVDGNIGQIAAGSLQELRDSLKDMK
;
A
#
# COMPACT_ATOMS: atom_id res chain seq x y z
N MET A 1 -4.53 -28.15 3.05
CA MET A 1 -5.04 -29.53 3.11
C MET A 1 -4.26 -30.30 4.15
N GLU A 2 -4.76 -31.45 4.61
CA GLU A 2 -3.99 -32.31 5.51
C GLU A 2 -2.70 -32.78 4.81
N GLY A 3 -1.56 -32.64 5.48
CA GLY A 3 -0.25 -33.04 4.94
C GLY A 3 0.49 -31.98 4.12
N GLU A 4 -0.07 -30.80 3.91
CA GLU A 4 0.64 -29.69 3.25
C GLU A 4 1.59 -28.94 4.21
N GLU A 5 2.70 -28.44 3.67
CA GLU A 5 3.63 -27.58 4.40
C GLU A 5 2.97 -26.24 4.77
N ILE A 6 3.22 -25.80 6.00
CA ILE A 6 2.77 -24.50 6.49
C ILE A 6 3.93 -23.51 6.34
N PHE A 7 3.74 -22.50 5.51
CA PHE A 7 4.73 -21.46 5.27
C PHE A 7 4.44 -20.19 6.07
N THR A 8 5.51 -19.49 6.46
CA THR A 8 5.46 -18.14 7.02
C THR A 8 6.54 -17.26 6.40
N SER A 9 6.46 -15.93 6.58
CA SER A 9 7.46 -14.99 6.05
C SER A 9 8.35 -14.45 7.16
N TYR A 10 9.68 -14.61 7.00
CA TYR A 10 10.69 -14.03 7.90
C TYR A 10 11.00 -12.54 7.62
N THR A 11 10.41 -11.97 6.58
CA THR A 11 10.69 -10.61 6.12
C THR A 11 9.43 -9.91 5.62
N SER A 12 9.50 -8.59 5.44
CA SER A 12 8.36 -7.80 4.99
C SER A 12 7.92 -8.20 3.59
N ALA A 13 6.60 -8.40 3.42
CA ALA A 13 6.01 -8.72 2.13
C ALA A 13 6.18 -7.59 1.10
N LEU A 14 6.34 -6.33 1.56
CA LEU A 14 6.47 -5.15 0.69
C LEU A 14 7.87 -4.99 0.08
N LEU A 15 8.87 -5.76 0.53
CA LEU A 15 10.20 -5.72 -0.09
C LEU A 15 10.17 -6.36 -1.47
N PRO A 16 10.82 -5.76 -2.49
CA PRO A 16 10.98 -6.39 -3.80
C PRO A 16 11.85 -7.66 -3.69
N THR A 17 11.70 -8.58 -4.63
CA THR A 17 12.33 -9.91 -4.61
C THR A 17 13.84 -9.91 -4.38
N PHE A 18 14.58 -9.02 -5.04
CA PHE A 18 16.04 -8.95 -4.84
C PHE A 18 16.41 -8.56 -3.40
N LEU A 19 15.78 -7.52 -2.81
CA LEU A 19 16.01 -7.16 -1.40
C LEU A 19 15.52 -8.24 -0.43
N ARG A 20 14.42 -8.91 -0.79
CA ARG A 20 13.88 -10.02 0.00
C ARG A 20 14.89 -11.17 0.08
N ARG A 21 15.46 -11.56 -1.06
CA ARG A 21 16.49 -12.61 -1.15
C ARG A 21 17.76 -12.19 -0.43
N ASP A 22 18.26 -10.98 -0.65
CA ASP A 22 19.44 -10.44 0.04
C ASP A 22 19.26 -10.49 1.57
N ASN A 23 18.10 -10.04 2.08
CA ASN A 23 17.82 -10.05 3.52
C ASN A 23 17.72 -11.47 4.10
N LEU A 24 17.11 -12.41 3.39
CA LEU A 24 16.98 -13.80 3.85
C LEU A 24 18.34 -14.51 3.82
N SER A 25 19.13 -14.28 2.78
CA SER A 25 20.49 -14.80 2.66
C SER A 25 21.37 -14.27 3.80
N TYR A 26 21.33 -12.97 4.06
CA TYR A 26 22.10 -12.35 5.14
C TYR A 26 21.65 -12.76 6.55
N SER A 27 20.35 -12.79 6.83
CA SER A 27 19.82 -12.96 8.20
C SER A 27 19.41 -14.39 8.56
N LYS A 28 19.11 -15.21 7.56
CA LYS A 28 18.61 -16.60 7.70
C LYS A 28 19.44 -17.62 6.90
N TYR A 29 20.47 -17.19 6.17
CA TYR A 29 21.42 -18.06 5.48
C TYR A 29 20.79 -18.98 4.43
N PHE A 30 19.74 -18.52 3.74
CA PHE A 30 19.14 -19.23 2.61
C PHE A 30 18.62 -18.28 1.54
N ASP A 31 18.55 -18.77 0.30
CA ASP A 31 18.04 -18.05 -0.86
C ASP A 31 16.63 -18.52 -1.22
N CYS A 32 15.62 -17.70 -0.96
CA CYS A 32 14.21 -18.09 -1.15
C CYS A 32 13.81 -18.19 -2.64
N ASP A 33 13.30 -19.33 -3.05
CA ASP A 33 12.87 -19.70 -4.42
C ASP A 33 11.35 -19.89 -4.54
N CYS A 34 10.56 -19.37 -3.59
CA CYS A 34 9.10 -19.53 -3.63
C CYS A 34 8.50 -18.92 -4.91
N ALA A 35 7.24 -19.26 -5.22
CA ALA A 35 6.55 -18.84 -6.44
C ALA A 35 6.69 -17.34 -6.76
N ARG A 36 6.67 -16.48 -5.73
CA ARG A 36 6.91 -15.04 -5.90
C ARG A 36 8.36 -14.71 -6.27
N CYS A 37 9.34 -15.29 -5.57
CA CYS A 37 10.76 -15.02 -5.83
C CYS A 37 11.20 -15.52 -7.20
N SER A 38 10.55 -16.57 -7.71
CA SER A 38 10.87 -17.17 -9.01
C SER A 38 10.15 -16.50 -10.19
N ASP A 39 9.23 -15.58 -9.92
CA ASP A 39 8.46 -14.86 -10.94
C ASP A 39 9.04 -13.45 -11.20
N PRO A 40 9.49 -13.12 -12.43
CA PRO A 40 9.98 -11.78 -12.79
C PRO A 40 9.01 -10.62 -12.56
N THR A 41 7.72 -10.91 -12.50
CA THR A 41 6.66 -9.93 -12.26
C THR A 41 6.22 -9.89 -10.80
N GLU A 42 6.76 -10.75 -9.95
CA GLU A 42 6.42 -10.89 -8.53
C GLU A 42 4.92 -11.10 -8.32
N LEU A 43 4.36 -12.12 -8.97
CA LEU A 43 2.92 -12.43 -9.01
C LEU A 43 2.12 -11.31 -9.68
N GLY A 44 2.69 -10.67 -10.72
CA GLY A 44 2.08 -9.53 -11.41
C GLY A 44 2.05 -8.23 -10.62
N THR A 45 2.66 -8.17 -9.44
CA THR A 45 2.69 -6.94 -8.62
C THR A 45 3.71 -5.93 -9.11
N HIS A 46 4.77 -6.38 -9.79
CA HIS A 46 5.84 -5.54 -10.34
C HIS A 46 6.53 -4.66 -9.28
N LEU A 47 6.69 -5.18 -8.05
CA LEU A 47 7.32 -4.46 -6.94
C LEU A 47 8.76 -4.01 -7.24
N SER A 48 9.49 -4.77 -8.05
CA SER A 48 10.88 -4.53 -8.45
C SER A 48 11.03 -3.99 -9.87
N SER A 49 9.93 -3.76 -10.60
CA SER A 49 9.99 -3.36 -12.00
C SER A 49 10.16 -1.84 -12.17
N LEU A 50 10.85 -1.47 -13.25
CA LEU A 50 10.99 -0.09 -13.73
C LEU A 50 10.15 0.13 -15.00
N LYS A 51 9.81 1.38 -15.28
CA LYS A 51 9.35 1.77 -16.62
C LYS A 51 10.55 1.88 -17.56
N CYS A 52 10.34 1.48 -18.81
CA CYS A 52 11.35 1.65 -19.84
C CYS A 52 11.47 3.13 -20.23
N THR A 53 12.70 3.61 -20.40
CA THR A 53 12.98 4.98 -20.87
C THR A 53 13.22 5.04 -22.38
N LYS A 54 13.09 3.90 -23.08
CA LYS A 54 13.35 3.76 -24.52
C LYS A 54 12.10 3.45 -25.35
N CYS A 55 10.97 3.17 -24.71
CA CYS A 55 9.67 2.97 -25.37
C CYS A 55 8.54 3.25 -24.37
N ASP A 56 7.33 3.53 -24.88
CA ASP A 56 6.25 4.07 -24.06
C ASP A 56 5.60 3.05 -23.13
N ASN A 57 5.46 1.80 -23.57
CA ASN A 57 4.73 0.75 -22.86
C ASN A 57 5.63 -0.32 -22.23
N GLY A 58 6.95 -0.14 -22.34
CA GLY A 58 7.92 -1.09 -21.82
C GLY A 58 8.01 -1.09 -20.31
N ILE A 59 8.03 -2.28 -19.73
CA ILE A 59 8.38 -2.53 -18.32
C ILE A 59 9.70 -3.30 -18.31
N ILE A 60 10.65 -2.86 -17.47
CA ILE A 60 11.93 -3.53 -17.26
C ILE A 60 11.80 -4.47 -16.07
N ILE A 61 12.06 -5.76 -16.31
CA ILE A 61 11.97 -6.87 -15.34
C ILE A 61 13.25 -7.71 -15.35
N SER A 62 13.52 -8.49 -14.31
CA SER A 62 14.68 -9.40 -14.29
C SER A 62 14.52 -10.50 -15.34
N SER A 63 15.60 -10.88 -16.01
CA SER A 63 15.60 -12.06 -16.89
C SER A 63 15.69 -13.39 -16.13
N ASP A 64 16.26 -13.36 -14.93
CA ASP A 64 16.28 -14.46 -13.97
C ASP A 64 16.22 -13.85 -12.56
N PRO A 65 15.07 -13.89 -11.86
CA PRO A 65 14.92 -13.29 -10.54
C PRO A 65 15.69 -14.01 -9.42
N LEU A 66 16.10 -15.26 -9.65
CA LEU A 66 16.85 -16.05 -8.67
C LEU A 66 18.35 -15.79 -8.77
N ASP A 67 18.85 -15.33 -9.92
CA ASP A 67 20.22 -14.86 -10.10
C ASP A 67 20.34 -13.35 -9.78
N ALA A 68 21.11 -13.02 -8.75
CA ALA A 68 21.34 -11.65 -8.31
C ALA A 68 22.07 -10.80 -9.38
N GLU A 69 22.83 -11.42 -10.29
CA GLU A 69 23.58 -10.73 -11.35
C GLU A 69 22.85 -10.75 -12.70
N ALA A 70 21.63 -11.27 -12.74
CA ALA A 70 20.82 -11.33 -13.95
C ALA A 70 20.65 -9.95 -14.60
N ILE A 71 20.66 -9.95 -15.93
CA ILE A 71 20.31 -8.76 -16.70
C ILE A 71 18.82 -8.48 -16.58
N TRP A 72 18.47 -7.21 -16.61
CA TRP A 72 17.10 -6.72 -16.60
C TRP A 72 16.72 -6.30 -18.01
N LYS A 73 15.59 -6.79 -18.52
CA LYS A 73 15.16 -6.59 -19.91
C LYS A 73 13.83 -5.87 -19.97
N CYS A 74 13.70 -4.98 -20.94
CA CYS A 74 12.42 -4.42 -21.31
C CYS A 74 11.54 -5.50 -21.96
N THR A 75 10.25 -5.45 -21.66
CA THR A 75 9.22 -6.34 -22.23
C THR A 75 8.79 -5.98 -23.65
N HIS A 76 9.18 -4.81 -24.17
CA HIS A 76 8.66 -4.25 -25.44
C HIS A 76 9.74 -3.76 -26.41
N CYS A 77 11.01 -3.74 -26.00
CA CYS A 77 12.12 -3.35 -26.88
C CYS A 77 13.44 -4.01 -26.42
N GLU A 78 14.51 -3.84 -27.19
CA GLU A 78 15.84 -4.43 -26.91
C GLU A 78 16.61 -3.74 -25.76
N PHE A 79 15.98 -2.82 -25.04
CA PHE A 79 16.67 -2.13 -23.94
C PHE A 79 16.92 -3.07 -22.76
N THR A 80 18.18 -3.11 -22.30
CA THR A 80 18.62 -3.91 -21.16
C THR A 80 19.38 -3.07 -20.14
N LEU A 81 19.29 -3.47 -18.87
CA LEU A 81 20.08 -2.95 -17.76
C LEU A 81 20.84 -4.08 -17.09
N ARG A 82 22.02 -3.79 -16.56
CA ARG A 82 22.73 -4.71 -15.66
C ARG A 82 22.20 -4.58 -14.24
N ALA A 83 22.34 -5.64 -13.44
CA ALA A 83 21.96 -5.65 -12.03
C ALA A 83 22.57 -4.48 -11.22
N ASP A 84 23.86 -4.18 -11.44
CA ASP A 84 24.54 -3.07 -10.76
C ASP A 84 23.95 -1.68 -11.08
N ALA A 85 23.49 -1.48 -12.31
CA ALA A 85 22.82 -0.25 -12.72
C ALA A 85 21.45 -0.10 -12.06
N LEU A 86 20.69 -1.19 -11.99
CA LEU A 86 19.41 -1.22 -11.25
C LEU A 86 19.62 -0.91 -9.77
N ARG A 87 20.59 -1.58 -9.12
CA ARG A 87 20.91 -1.35 -7.70
C ARG A 87 21.23 0.12 -7.44
N ARG A 88 22.03 0.77 -8.29
CA ARG A 88 22.31 2.22 -8.15
C ARG A 88 21.05 3.08 -8.22
N ILE A 89 20.14 2.82 -9.16
CA ILE A 89 18.85 3.54 -9.25
C ILE A 89 18.10 3.42 -7.92
N TYR A 90 18.00 2.19 -7.39
CA TYR A 90 17.29 1.92 -6.15
C TYR A 90 17.97 2.47 -4.90
N THR A 91 19.31 2.50 -4.86
CA THR A 91 20.04 3.20 -3.80
C THR A 91 19.68 4.69 -3.77
N VAL A 92 19.63 5.36 -4.94
CA VAL A 92 19.24 6.78 -5.02
C VAL A 92 17.81 6.99 -4.50
N VAL A 93 16.85 6.19 -4.99
CA VAL A 93 15.45 6.28 -4.56
C VAL A 93 15.32 6.04 -3.05
N GLN A 94 16.00 5.02 -2.51
CA GLN A 94 15.95 4.69 -1.09
C GLN A 94 16.54 5.80 -0.22
N VAL A 95 17.62 6.46 -0.67
CA VAL A 95 18.19 7.62 0.04
C VAL A 95 17.18 8.77 0.09
N GLU A 96 16.47 9.04 -1.00
CA GLU A 96 15.43 10.08 -1.00
C GLU A 96 14.25 9.76 -0.09
N ILE A 97 13.81 8.50 -0.05
CA ILE A 97 12.76 8.07 0.88
C ILE A 97 13.24 8.16 2.33
N ASN A 98 14.49 7.76 2.62
CA ASN A 98 15.05 7.84 3.98
C ASN A 98 15.14 9.29 4.48
N ARG A 99 15.32 10.27 3.58
CA ARG A 99 15.31 11.69 3.94
C ARG A 99 13.95 12.15 4.47
N LEU A 100 12.85 11.48 4.12
CA LEU A 100 11.53 11.79 4.71
C LEU A 100 11.53 11.61 6.23
N ASN A 101 12.27 10.63 6.75
CA ASN A 101 12.35 10.36 8.19
C ASN A 101 13.17 11.42 8.95
N ALA A 102 13.94 12.25 8.24
CA ALA A 102 14.75 13.32 8.82
C ALA A 102 14.01 14.66 8.84
N ILE A 103 12.77 14.71 8.36
CA ILE A 103 11.93 15.91 8.37
C ILE A 103 11.09 15.90 9.65
N ASP A 104 11.28 16.92 10.49
CA ASP A 104 10.55 17.01 11.77
C ASP A 104 9.06 17.32 11.58
N SER A 105 8.73 18.15 10.60
CA SER A 105 7.37 18.64 10.38
C SER A 105 6.57 17.72 9.46
N LYS A 106 5.44 17.19 9.95
CA LYS A 106 4.62 16.19 9.24
C LYS A 106 4.00 16.74 7.94
N ASP A 107 3.63 18.01 7.90
CA ASP A 107 3.15 18.69 6.69
C ASP A 107 4.22 18.73 5.59
N LEU A 108 5.48 18.99 5.97
CA LEU A 108 6.62 18.98 5.05
C LEU A 108 6.92 17.55 4.56
N VAL A 109 6.72 16.53 5.42
CA VAL A 109 6.81 15.12 5.01
C VAL A 109 5.77 14.81 3.93
N ILE A 110 4.51 15.24 4.10
CA ILE A 110 3.46 15.04 3.10
C ILE A 110 3.86 15.67 1.76
N GLN A 111 4.28 16.93 1.77
CA GLN A 111 4.68 17.65 0.56
C GLN A 111 5.87 16.97 -0.14
N ALA A 112 6.88 16.55 0.63
CA ALA A 112 8.04 15.85 0.10
C ALA A 112 7.67 14.47 -0.46
N ALA A 113 6.80 13.72 0.21
CA ALA A 113 6.33 12.41 -0.22
C ALA A 113 5.54 12.48 -1.54
N GLU A 114 4.59 13.41 -1.67
CA GLU A 114 3.87 13.63 -2.93
C GLU A 114 4.81 14.06 -4.07
N LYS A 115 5.80 14.91 -3.77
CA LYS A 115 6.85 15.30 -4.73
C LYS A 115 7.65 14.08 -5.20
N LEU A 116 8.01 13.16 -4.31
CA LEU A 116 8.73 11.93 -4.68
C LEU A 116 7.90 11.02 -5.59
N LEU A 117 6.62 10.80 -5.27
CA LEU A 117 5.73 10.02 -6.13
C LEU A 117 5.63 10.62 -7.55
N LYS A 118 5.57 11.95 -7.65
CA LYS A 118 5.54 12.65 -8.94
C LYS A 118 6.89 12.53 -9.67
N GLN A 119 8.00 12.72 -8.97
CA GLN A 119 9.36 12.67 -9.52
C GLN A 119 9.67 11.30 -10.16
N TYR A 120 9.25 10.22 -9.51
CA TYR A 120 9.56 8.86 -9.96
C TYR A 120 8.46 8.21 -10.83
N LYS A 121 7.39 8.93 -11.15
CA LYS A 121 6.24 8.43 -11.94
C LYS A 121 6.64 7.87 -13.31
N SER A 122 7.68 8.40 -13.94
CA SER A 122 8.18 7.96 -15.26
C SER A 122 9.30 6.91 -15.18
N VAL A 123 9.82 6.63 -13.98
CA VAL A 123 10.97 5.73 -13.77
C VAL A 123 10.52 4.42 -13.13
N LEU A 124 9.69 4.50 -12.10
CA LEU A 124 9.23 3.33 -11.35
C LEU A 124 7.89 2.83 -11.90
N HIS A 125 7.69 1.51 -11.89
CA HIS A 125 6.37 0.95 -12.10
C HIS A 125 5.39 1.51 -11.04
N PRO A 126 4.10 1.76 -11.36
CA PRO A 126 3.16 2.33 -10.39
C PRO A 126 3.09 1.54 -9.08
N ASN A 127 3.18 0.21 -9.13
CA ASN A 127 3.14 -0.66 -7.96
C ASN A 127 4.52 -0.94 -7.34
N ASN A 128 5.59 -0.31 -7.82
CA ASN A 128 6.94 -0.51 -7.31
C ASN A 128 7.01 -0.34 -5.77
N ALA A 129 7.85 -1.12 -5.11
CA ALA A 129 7.97 -1.15 -3.65
C ALA A 129 8.23 0.24 -3.05
N PHE A 130 9.04 1.07 -3.69
CA PHE A 130 9.33 2.43 -3.21
C PHE A 130 8.09 3.32 -3.26
N ASN A 131 7.33 3.28 -4.35
CA ASN A 131 6.05 3.98 -4.43
C ASN A 131 5.09 3.49 -3.34
N THR A 132 5.02 2.17 -3.14
CA THR A 132 4.18 1.54 -2.11
C THR A 132 4.55 2.00 -0.70
N THR A 133 5.84 2.11 -0.38
CA THR A 133 6.33 2.67 0.89
C THR A 133 5.92 4.13 1.06
N VAL A 134 6.10 4.97 0.04
CA VAL A 134 5.74 6.39 0.11
C VAL A 134 4.21 6.59 0.24
N ARG A 135 3.40 5.78 -0.46
CA ARG A 135 1.94 5.75 -0.27
C ARG A 135 1.57 5.42 1.17
N HIS A 136 2.20 4.40 1.75
CA HIS A 136 1.95 4.02 3.12
C HIS A 136 2.23 5.18 4.09
N THR A 137 3.33 5.91 3.90
CA THR A 137 3.61 7.14 4.67
C THR A 137 2.50 8.18 4.53
N LEU A 138 2.05 8.47 3.29
CA LEU A 138 0.97 9.45 3.06
C LEU A 138 -0.35 9.03 3.70
N ILE A 139 -0.71 7.74 3.62
CA ILE A 139 -1.93 7.19 4.24
C ILE A 139 -1.94 7.43 5.76
N GLN A 140 -0.78 7.27 6.41
CA GLN A 140 -0.65 7.47 7.86
C GLN A 140 -0.72 8.95 8.29
N LEU A 141 -0.43 9.88 7.38
CA LEU A 141 -0.34 11.32 7.68
C LEU A 141 -1.61 12.09 7.30
N TYR A 142 -2.21 11.80 6.13
CA TYR A 142 -3.47 12.43 5.73
C TYR A 142 -4.59 12.09 6.72
N GLY A 143 -5.33 13.09 7.17
CA GLY A 143 -6.36 12.98 8.22
C GLY A 143 -5.83 13.07 9.65
N ARG A 144 -4.50 13.23 9.86
CA ARG A 144 -3.88 13.21 11.20
C ARG A 144 -2.82 14.26 11.45
N ALA A 145 -2.04 14.63 10.44
CA ALA A 145 -1.01 15.65 10.58
C ALA A 145 -1.65 17.03 10.76
N GLU A 146 -0.98 17.93 11.50
CA GLU A 146 -1.42 19.32 11.65
C GLU A 146 -1.55 19.98 10.27
N GLY A 147 -2.66 20.70 10.05
CA GLY A 147 -3.02 21.28 8.74
C GLY A 147 -3.53 20.27 7.70
N TYR A 148 -3.60 18.98 8.05
CA TYR A 148 -4.13 17.90 7.23
C TYR A 148 -5.01 16.95 8.06
N THR A 149 -5.61 17.43 9.16
CA THR A 149 -6.55 16.63 9.96
C THR A 149 -7.86 16.44 9.21
N TYR A 150 -8.69 15.46 9.57
CA TYR A 150 -9.93 15.21 8.85
C TYR A 150 -10.91 16.38 8.86
N GLU A 151 -10.86 17.22 9.89
CA GLU A 151 -11.69 18.43 10.01
C GLU A 151 -11.34 19.47 8.93
N ASP A 152 -10.06 19.58 8.57
CA ASP A 152 -9.53 20.58 7.64
C ASP A 152 -9.19 20.00 6.26
N LEU A 153 -9.34 18.69 6.06
CA LEU A 153 -8.90 18.03 4.84
C LEU A 153 -9.90 18.25 3.68
N PRO A 154 -9.52 18.94 2.59
CA PRO A 154 -10.42 19.17 1.46
C PRO A 154 -10.73 17.87 0.71
N ASP A 155 -11.88 17.85 0.03
CA ASP A 155 -12.37 16.71 -0.77
C ASP A 155 -11.35 16.10 -1.71
N ILE A 156 -10.56 16.92 -2.41
CA ILE A 156 -9.51 16.43 -3.30
C ILE A 156 -8.43 15.61 -2.56
N LEU A 157 -8.14 15.94 -1.30
CA LEU A 157 -7.20 15.19 -0.47
C LEU A 157 -7.85 13.97 0.20
N LEU A 158 -9.16 14.00 0.46
CA LEU A 158 -9.93 12.81 0.84
C LEU A 158 -9.91 11.77 -0.29
N GLU A 159 -10.23 12.18 -1.52
CA GLU A 159 -10.13 11.33 -2.72
C GLU A 159 -8.71 10.79 -2.91
N ARG A 160 -7.70 11.65 -2.71
CA ARG A 160 -6.30 11.23 -2.78
C ARG A 160 -5.98 10.14 -1.76
N LYS A 161 -6.40 10.29 -0.49
CA LYS A 161 -6.20 9.25 0.53
C LYS A 161 -6.90 7.93 0.15
N ILE A 162 -8.12 8.00 -0.38
CA ILE A 162 -8.87 6.83 -0.88
C ILE A 162 -8.09 6.13 -2.00
N GLU A 163 -7.59 6.88 -2.98
CA GLU A 163 -6.78 6.35 -4.08
C GLU A 163 -5.52 5.64 -3.56
N LEU A 164 -4.79 6.26 -2.64
CA LEU A 164 -3.57 5.70 -2.05
C LEU A 164 -3.85 4.39 -1.32
N CYS A 165 -4.90 4.33 -0.49
CA CYS A 165 -5.32 3.12 0.21
C CYS A 165 -5.69 2.00 -0.78
N LYS A 166 -6.51 2.29 -1.81
CA LYS A 166 -6.91 1.31 -2.84
C LYS A 166 -5.70 0.80 -3.64
N GLN A 167 -4.75 1.67 -3.97
CA GLN A 167 -3.51 1.27 -4.65
C GLN A 167 -2.63 0.37 -3.80
N LEU A 168 -2.53 0.64 -2.49
CA LEU A 168 -1.78 -0.19 -1.55
C LEU A 168 -2.46 -1.56 -1.36
N LEU A 169 -3.79 -1.59 -1.17
CA LEU A 169 -4.56 -2.83 -1.03
C LEU A 169 -4.40 -3.74 -2.25
N LYS A 170 -4.47 -3.18 -3.47
CA LYS A 170 -4.25 -3.93 -4.72
C LYS A 170 -2.93 -4.72 -4.73
N VAL A 171 -1.87 -4.15 -4.16
CA VAL A 171 -0.56 -4.82 -4.08
C VAL A 171 -0.56 -5.85 -2.95
N THR A 172 -1.05 -5.49 -1.76
CA THR A 172 -1.04 -6.39 -0.60
C THR A 172 -1.93 -7.61 -0.76
N ASP A 173 -3.01 -7.51 -1.53
CA ASP A 173 -3.97 -8.60 -1.73
C ASP A 173 -3.36 -9.75 -2.52
N VAL A 174 -2.32 -9.46 -3.29
CA VAL A 174 -1.52 -10.49 -3.98
C VAL A 174 -0.42 -11.02 -3.08
N LEU A 175 0.29 -10.15 -2.34
CA LEU A 175 1.50 -10.52 -1.62
C LEU A 175 1.27 -11.19 -0.27
N LYS A 176 0.20 -10.78 0.42
CA LYS A 176 -0.19 -11.27 1.74
C LYS A 176 -1.72 -11.29 1.83
N PRO A 177 -2.38 -12.19 1.07
CA PRO A 177 -3.83 -12.32 1.09
C PRO A 177 -4.34 -12.74 2.46
N GLY A 178 -5.65 -12.57 2.66
CA GLY A 178 -6.34 -12.99 3.88
C GLY A 178 -6.23 -12.00 5.05
N LYS A 179 -6.67 -12.45 6.22
CA LYS A 179 -6.74 -11.63 7.43
C LYS A 179 -5.35 -11.41 8.00
N ASN A 180 -4.90 -10.15 8.01
CA ASN A 180 -3.64 -9.77 8.60
C ASN A 180 -3.67 -8.32 9.07
N ARG A 181 -2.89 -8.02 10.11
CA ARG A 181 -2.75 -6.69 10.71
C ARG A 181 -2.62 -5.55 9.69
N PHE A 182 -1.73 -5.71 8.71
CA PHE A 182 -1.42 -4.65 7.77
C PHE A 182 -2.64 -4.30 6.92
N ARG A 183 -3.33 -5.32 6.36
CA ARG A 183 -4.58 -5.11 5.62
C ARG A 183 -5.65 -4.46 6.51
N GLY A 184 -5.81 -4.96 7.75
CA GLY A 184 -6.77 -4.40 8.70
C GLY A 184 -6.56 -2.90 8.95
N MET A 185 -5.31 -2.49 9.16
CA MET A 185 -4.95 -1.08 9.31
C MET A 185 -5.27 -0.26 8.06
N ILE A 186 -4.96 -0.72 6.84
CA ILE A 186 -5.26 0.06 5.63
C ILE A 186 -6.77 0.18 5.39
N LEU A 187 -7.54 -0.87 5.67
CA LEU A 187 -9.02 -0.81 5.60
C LEU A 187 -9.59 0.16 6.64
N TYR A 188 -9.03 0.17 7.85
CA TYR A 188 -9.36 1.17 8.87
C TYR A 188 -9.00 2.59 8.43
N GLU A 189 -7.88 2.82 7.76
CA GLU A 189 -7.57 4.14 7.19
C GLU A 189 -8.48 4.53 6.03
N LEU A 190 -9.00 3.56 5.27
CA LEU A 190 -9.81 3.77 4.09
C LEU A 190 -11.26 4.15 4.43
N HIS A 191 -11.84 3.59 5.49
CA HIS A 191 -13.26 3.78 5.80
C HIS A 191 -13.60 5.25 6.12
N VAL A 192 -12.74 5.95 6.87
CA VAL A 192 -12.97 7.34 7.30
C VAL A 192 -13.10 8.31 6.12
N PRO A 193 -12.11 8.40 5.19
CA PRO A 193 -12.21 9.37 4.11
C PRO A 193 -13.38 9.06 3.15
N ILE A 194 -13.75 7.78 2.93
CA ILE A 194 -14.94 7.44 2.14
C ILE A 194 -16.20 8.00 2.82
N MET A 195 -16.33 7.79 4.13
CA MET A 195 -17.50 8.24 4.88
C MET A 195 -17.64 9.77 4.88
N ILE A 196 -16.54 10.50 5.12
CA ILE A 196 -16.54 11.97 5.09
C ILE A 196 -16.87 12.47 3.68
N PHE A 197 -16.22 11.92 2.66
CA PHE A 197 -16.42 12.34 1.29
C PHE A 197 -17.85 12.10 0.79
N ALA A 198 -18.45 10.94 1.12
CA ALA A 198 -19.85 10.65 0.81
C ALA A 198 -20.80 11.62 1.53
N ARG A 199 -20.52 11.94 2.81
CA ARG A 199 -21.30 12.93 3.57
C ARG A 199 -21.22 14.33 2.95
N ASN A 200 -20.04 14.77 2.51
CA ASN A 200 -19.85 16.06 1.86
C ASN A 200 -20.67 16.14 0.55
N LYS A 201 -20.59 15.10 -0.29
CA LYS A 201 -21.39 15.00 -1.52
C LYS A 201 -22.89 15.11 -1.27
N TYR A 202 -23.40 14.47 -0.22
CA TYR A 202 -24.81 14.57 0.15
C TYR A 202 -25.17 15.99 0.60
N GLN A 203 -24.32 16.62 1.42
CA GLN A 203 -24.53 18.00 1.88
C GLN A 203 -24.52 19.02 0.72
N TYR A 204 -23.71 18.77 -0.31
CA TYR A 204 -23.67 19.58 -1.53
C TYR A 204 -24.81 19.28 -2.50
N GLY A 205 -25.64 18.25 -2.22
CA GLY A 205 -26.74 17.83 -3.10
C GLY A 205 -26.28 17.08 -4.35
N GLU A 206 -25.04 16.58 -4.39
CA GLU A 206 -24.51 15.80 -5.51
C GLU A 206 -25.03 14.36 -5.53
N ILE A 207 -25.39 13.82 -4.37
CA ILE A 207 -25.97 12.48 -4.22
C ILE A 207 -27.24 12.55 -3.36
N ASP A 208 -28.15 11.62 -3.59
CA ASP A 208 -29.36 11.46 -2.77
C ASP A 208 -29.10 10.60 -1.52
N ILE A 209 -30.10 10.55 -0.63
CA ILE A 209 -30.01 9.79 0.63
C ILE A 209 -29.84 8.29 0.39
N GLN A 210 -30.39 7.75 -0.70
CA GLN A 210 -30.29 6.32 -1.03
C GLN A 210 -28.87 5.96 -1.49
N THR A 211 -28.24 6.84 -2.27
CA THR A 211 -26.85 6.72 -2.69
C THR A 211 -25.93 6.86 -1.49
N LEU A 212 -26.16 7.84 -0.61
CA LEU A 212 -25.40 7.96 0.65
C LEU A 212 -25.49 6.69 1.50
N LYS A 213 -26.70 6.13 1.64
CA LYS A 213 -26.92 4.88 2.38
C LYS A 213 -26.11 3.72 1.79
N LYS A 214 -26.13 3.56 0.47
CA LYS A 214 -25.35 2.51 -0.22
C LYS A 214 -23.85 2.68 -0.01
N GLU A 215 -23.33 3.90 -0.09
CA GLU A 215 -21.91 4.18 0.21
C GLU A 215 -21.58 3.83 1.67
N PHE A 216 -22.46 4.15 2.62
CA PHE A 216 -22.26 3.80 4.03
C PHE A 216 -22.35 2.28 4.28
N GLU A 217 -23.16 1.54 3.52
CA GLU A 217 -23.17 0.07 3.55
C GLU A 217 -21.83 -0.52 3.06
N GLU A 218 -21.25 0.05 1.99
CA GLU A 218 -19.90 -0.34 1.52
C GLU A 218 -18.83 -0.03 2.57
N VAL A 219 -18.89 1.16 3.19
CA VAL A 219 -17.99 1.54 4.30
C VAL A 219 -18.12 0.58 5.48
N ALA A 220 -19.34 0.15 5.82
CA ALA A 220 -19.57 -0.82 6.89
C ALA A 220 -18.95 -2.20 6.54
N SER A 221 -18.98 -2.61 5.27
CA SER A 221 -18.30 -3.84 4.83
C SER A 221 -16.78 -3.71 4.98
N ILE A 222 -16.19 -2.60 4.52
CA ILE A 222 -14.76 -2.31 4.63
C ILE A 222 -14.31 -2.31 6.10
N LEU A 223 -15.06 -1.62 6.96
CA LEU A 223 -14.75 -1.53 8.38
C LEU A 223 -14.94 -2.88 9.09
N SER A 224 -15.93 -3.69 8.68
CA SER A 224 -16.10 -5.05 9.18
C SER A 224 -14.88 -5.94 8.86
N GLU A 225 -14.35 -5.86 7.64
CA GLU A 225 -13.11 -6.57 7.30
C GLU A 225 -11.90 -6.07 8.11
N ALA A 226 -11.83 -4.77 8.40
CA ALA A 226 -10.80 -4.21 9.26
C ALA A 226 -10.88 -4.79 10.69
N VAL A 227 -12.07 -4.80 11.28
CA VAL A 227 -12.33 -5.37 12.61
C VAL A 227 -11.96 -6.84 12.65
N ASP A 228 -12.40 -7.63 11.66
CA ASP A 228 -12.11 -9.05 11.53
C ASP A 228 -10.61 -9.38 11.52
N ALA A 229 -9.79 -8.47 11.01
CA ALA A 229 -8.33 -8.62 10.98
C ALA A 229 -7.66 -8.14 12.27
N LEU A 230 -8.13 -7.02 12.83
CA LEU A 230 -7.49 -6.36 13.98
C LEU A 230 -7.89 -6.95 15.33
N ILE A 231 -9.08 -7.57 15.45
CA ILE A 231 -9.52 -8.24 16.69
C ILE A 231 -8.70 -9.49 17.03
N LEU A 232 -7.89 -9.97 16.06
CA LEU A 232 -6.96 -11.08 16.25
C LEU A 232 -5.64 -10.66 16.91
N GLU A 233 -5.35 -9.35 16.93
CA GLU A 233 -4.17 -8.81 17.60
C GLU A 233 -4.38 -8.77 19.12
N ASP A 234 -3.29 -8.67 19.87
CA ASP A 234 -3.34 -8.55 21.33
C ASP A 234 -4.20 -7.32 21.73
N PRO A 235 -5.27 -7.50 22.52
CA PRO A 235 -6.14 -6.42 22.97
C PRO A 235 -5.43 -5.26 23.66
N GLU A 236 -4.28 -5.50 24.31
CA GLU A 236 -3.50 -4.47 24.99
C GLU A 236 -2.53 -3.74 24.04
N SER A 237 -2.32 -4.25 22.82
CA SER A 237 -1.49 -3.60 21.81
C SER A 237 -2.18 -2.38 21.18
N VAL A 238 -1.40 -1.51 20.54
CA VAL A 238 -1.93 -0.36 19.79
C VAL A 238 -2.92 -0.84 18.71
N ASP A 239 -2.57 -1.90 17.98
CA ASP A 239 -3.39 -2.41 16.88
C ASP A 239 -4.68 -3.09 17.40
N GLY A 240 -4.61 -3.82 18.52
CA GLY A 240 -5.80 -4.40 19.17
C GLY A 240 -6.76 -3.36 19.72
N ASN A 241 -6.23 -2.28 20.32
CA ASN A 241 -7.03 -1.13 20.74
C ASN A 241 -7.74 -0.47 19.54
N ILE A 242 -7.06 -0.32 18.40
CA ILE A 242 -7.68 0.18 17.16
C ILE A 242 -8.78 -0.79 16.69
N GLY A 243 -8.57 -2.10 16.79
CA GLY A 243 -9.60 -3.10 16.49
C GLY A 243 -10.87 -2.95 17.34
N GLN A 244 -10.72 -2.67 18.63
CA GLN A 244 -11.86 -2.41 19.53
C GLN A 244 -12.60 -1.12 19.18
N ILE A 245 -11.85 -0.03 18.91
CA ILE A 245 -12.43 1.24 18.46
C ILE A 245 -13.20 1.04 17.15
N ALA A 246 -12.59 0.36 16.18
CA ALA A 246 -13.19 0.04 14.90
C ALA A 246 -14.50 -0.76 15.06
N ALA A 247 -14.56 -1.70 16.00
CA ALA A 247 -15.77 -2.47 16.29
C ALA A 247 -16.89 -1.59 16.85
N GLY A 248 -16.56 -0.65 17.74
CA GLY A 248 -17.50 0.37 18.23
C GLY A 248 -18.04 1.25 17.10
N SER A 249 -17.14 1.82 16.28
CA SER A 249 -17.52 2.66 15.14
C SER A 249 -18.36 1.90 14.10
N LEU A 250 -18.10 0.61 13.89
CA LEU A 250 -18.90 -0.24 13.02
C LEU A 250 -20.33 -0.41 13.55
N GLN A 251 -20.48 -0.58 14.86
CA GLN A 251 -21.79 -0.69 15.50
C GLN A 251 -22.59 0.62 15.34
N GLU A 252 -21.96 1.76 15.63
CA GLU A 252 -22.56 3.09 15.45
C GLU A 252 -22.99 3.34 13.99
N LEU A 253 -22.14 2.97 13.02
CA LEU A 253 -22.46 3.08 11.61
C LEU A 253 -23.65 2.20 11.21
N ARG A 254 -23.68 0.94 11.68
CA ARG A 254 -24.80 0.02 11.43
C ARG A 254 -26.11 0.48 12.03
N ASP A 255 -26.06 1.12 13.20
CA ASP A 255 -27.25 1.68 13.83
C ASP A 255 -27.74 2.92 13.07
N SER A 256 -26.83 3.82 12.68
CA SER A 256 -27.16 4.98 11.83
C SER A 256 -27.81 4.56 10.50
N LEU A 257 -27.34 3.49 9.87
CA LEU A 257 -27.89 2.95 8.62
C LEU A 257 -29.34 2.46 8.75
N LYS A 258 -29.77 2.00 9.93
CA LYS A 258 -31.17 1.57 10.17
C LYS A 258 -32.12 2.77 10.20
N ASP A 259 -31.64 3.92 10.66
CA ASP A 259 -32.43 5.13 10.80
C ASP A 259 -32.52 5.94 9.49
N MET A 260 -31.62 5.69 8.53
CA MET A 260 -31.67 6.28 7.19
C MET A 260 -32.82 5.68 6.36
N LYS A 261 -33.89 6.47 6.19
CA LYS A 261 -35.06 6.18 5.35
C LYS A 261 -34.92 6.80 3.96
#